data_AF-A0A239K4U7-F1
#
_entry.id   AF-A0A239K4U7-F1
#
_cell.length_a   1.000
_cell.length_b   1.000
_cell.length_c   1.000
_cell.angle_alpha   90.00
_cell.angle_beta   90.00
_cell.angle_gamma   90.00
#
_symmetry.space_group_name_H-M   'P 1'
#
loop_
_entity.id
_entity.type
_entity.pdbx_description
1 polymer ?
#
loop_
_entity_poly.entity_id
_entity_poly.type
_entity_poly.pdbx_seq_one_letter_code
_entity_poly.pdbx_strand_id
1 'polypeptide(L)'
;MLRLNSFLPAMALLTAGAAAHLHAQQLPLAPGVEKLCSVEFDKDARRPARVEDQALPCLEQTAQKLKDTPGIKVVLVGIAHPLYDHAEAEHGVERMREDATGLDVRFSDVAAYRAVNTKAYLTQWLKADATRIIPTTDEYALGRRVIVYTVPGDADFNHNYTKTTPTNELKCTIKPCPIATEDVLTPQPRGKIVVASSPTKAH
;
A
#
# COMPACT_ATOMS: atom_id res chain seq x y z
N MET A 1 6.69 -15.17 78.33
CA MET A 1 6.43 -14.95 76.89
C MET A 1 7.21 -13.72 76.47
N LEU A 2 8.38 -13.92 75.85
CA LEU A 2 9.35 -12.86 75.54
C LEU A 2 9.03 -12.29 74.14
N ARG A 3 8.81 -10.96 74.07
CA ARG A 3 8.66 -10.21 72.81
C ARG A 3 10.04 -9.97 72.18
N LEU A 4 10.16 -10.17 70.88
CA LEU A 4 11.27 -9.66 70.08
C LEU A 4 10.72 -8.85 68.90
N ASN A 5 10.95 -7.54 68.95
CA ASN A 5 10.79 -6.63 67.81
C ASN A 5 11.90 -6.88 66.80
N SER A 6 11.59 -6.84 65.51
CA SER A 6 12.60 -6.62 64.46
C SER A 6 11.99 -5.77 63.35
N PHE A 7 12.56 -4.57 63.22
CA PHE A 7 12.38 -3.63 62.12
C PHE A 7 13.04 -4.17 60.86
N LEU A 8 12.39 -4.00 59.69
CA LEU A 8 13.05 -3.92 58.39
C LEU A 8 12.27 -2.95 57.49
N PRO A 9 12.93 -1.98 56.83
CA PRO A 9 12.29 -1.10 55.86
C PRO A 9 12.23 -1.79 54.49
N ALA A 10 11.05 -1.92 53.90
CA ALA A 10 10.91 -2.37 52.52
C ALA A 10 11.18 -1.18 51.58
N MET A 11 12.38 -1.21 50.98
CA MET A 11 12.83 -0.29 49.94
C MET A 11 11.94 -0.41 48.71
N ALA A 12 11.38 0.71 48.26
CA ALA A 12 10.71 0.83 46.97
C ALA A 12 11.76 0.82 45.84
N LEU A 13 11.62 -0.10 44.88
CA LEU A 13 12.23 0.02 43.56
C LEU A 13 11.11 0.13 42.52
N LEU A 14 10.82 1.37 42.10
CA LEU A 14 10.12 1.64 40.84
C LEU A 14 11.11 1.40 39.70
N THR A 15 11.07 0.22 39.09
CA THR A 15 11.71 0.02 37.79
C THR A 15 10.79 0.60 36.71
N ALA A 16 10.94 1.89 36.43
CA ALA A 16 10.41 2.49 35.21
C ALA A 16 11.25 1.96 34.03
N GLY A 17 10.81 0.85 33.44
CA GLY A 17 11.33 0.37 32.17
C GLY A 17 10.97 1.36 31.09
N ALA A 18 11.87 2.29 30.77
CA ALA A 18 11.77 3.10 29.58
C ALA A 18 11.90 2.16 28.38
N ALA A 19 10.76 1.78 27.79
CA ALA A 19 10.72 1.13 26.49
C ALA A 19 11.31 2.11 25.47
N ALA A 20 12.58 1.93 25.13
CA ALA A 20 13.19 2.59 23.99
C ALA A 20 12.45 2.07 22.74
N HIS A 21 11.47 2.85 22.27
CA HIS A 21 10.90 2.68 20.95
C HIS A 21 12.04 2.82 19.93
N LEU A 22 12.56 1.68 19.47
CA LEU A 22 13.38 1.56 18.26
C LEU A 22 12.54 2.06 17.08
N HIS A 23 12.51 3.37 16.90
CA HIS A 23 12.16 3.98 15.63
C HIS A 23 13.29 3.59 14.69
N ALA A 24 13.07 2.58 13.85
CA ALA A 24 13.85 2.40 12.64
C ALA A 24 13.90 3.78 11.97
N GLN A 25 15.09 4.40 11.90
CA GLN A 25 15.24 5.71 11.27
C GLN A 25 14.91 5.52 9.79
N GLN A 26 13.65 5.80 9.43
CA GLN A 26 13.24 5.97 8.06
C GLN A 26 14.09 7.13 7.52
N LEU A 27 14.96 6.84 6.55
CA LEU A 27 15.69 7.89 5.83
C LEU A 27 14.69 8.99 5.45
N PRO A 28 15.02 10.28 5.68
CA PRO A 28 14.13 11.36 5.31
C PRO A 28 13.79 11.25 3.82
N LEU A 29 12.52 11.46 3.49
CA LEU A 29 12.06 11.47 2.10
C LEU A 29 12.77 12.59 1.34
N ALA A 30 12.99 12.37 0.04
CA ALA A 30 13.55 13.39 -0.83
C ALA A 30 12.67 14.66 -0.80
N PRO A 31 13.25 15.86 -1.02
CA PRO A 31 12.48 17.10 -1.06
C PRO A 31 11.30 17.04 -2.03
N GLY A 32 10.14 17.51 -1.59
CA GLY A 32 8.91 17.49 -2.39
C GLY A 32 8.19 16.14 -2.44
N VAL A 33 8.73 15.09 -1.81
CA VAL A 33 8.05 13.80 -1.64
C VAL A 33 7.31 13.78 -0.31
N GLU A 34 6.01 13.51 -0.35
CA GLU A 34 5.15 13.43 0.83
C GLU A 34 4.37 12.11 0.81
N LYS A 35 4.33 11.39 1.93
CA LYS A 35 3.45 10.24 2.11
C LYS A 35 2.03 10.74 2.42
N LEU A 36 1.07 10.45 1.56
CA LEU A 36 -0.32 10.91 1.70
C LEU A 36 -1.15 9.97 2.58
N CYS A 37 -1.23 8.69 2.21
CA CYS A 37 -2.01 7.67 2.91
C CYS A 37 -1.54 6.25 2.52
N SER A 38 -2.18 5.22 3.07
CA SER A 38 -2.03 3.83 2.62
C SER A 38 -3.37 3.14 2.38
N VAL A 39 -3.37 2.16 1.48
CA VAL A 39 -4.48 1.24 1.21
C VAL A 39 -4.06 -0.14 1.68
N GLU A 40 -4.83 -0.75 2.58
CA GLU A 40 -4.57 -2.10 3.11
C GLU A 40 -5.32 -3.18 2.32
N PHE A 41 -4.74 -4.37 2.24
CA PHE A 41 -5.22 -5.56 1.51
C PHE A 41 -5.18 -6.82 2.39
N ASP A 42 -5.48 -6.66 3.68
CA ASP A 42 -5.33 -7.69 4.69
C ASP A 42 -6.63 -8.41 5.07
N LYS A 43 -7.78 -7.99 4.56
CA LYS A 43 -9.10 -8.55 4.92
C LYS A 43 -9.59 -9.62 3.98
N ASP A 44 -9.32 -9.47 2.68
CA ASP A 44 -9.83 -10.40 1.66
C ASP A 44 -8.74 -11.32 1.12
N ALA A 45 -8.47 -12.36 1.89
CA ALA A 45 -7.47 -13.38 1.59
C ALA A 45 -7.65 -14.05 0.21
N ARG A 46 -8.91 -14.20 -0.25
CA ARG A 46 -9.23 -14.79 -1.55
C ARG A 46 -8.97 -13.84 -2.72
N ARG A 47 -8.85 -12.54 -2.46
CA ARG A 47 -8.64 -11.51 -3.48
C ARG A 47 -7.55 -10.55 -2.99
N PRO A 48 -6.30 -11.04 -2.85
CA PRO A 48 -5.23 -10.35 -2.12
C PRO A 48 -4.78 -9.04 -2.77
N ALA A 49 -5.17 -8.78 -4.02
CA ALA A 49 -4.90 -7.54 -4.73
C ALA A 49 -6.16 -6.69 -5.00
N ARG A 50 -7.35 -7.13 -4.61
CA ARG A 50 -8.57 -6.36 -4.83
C ARG A 50 -8.65 -5.22 -3.82
N VAL A 51 -8.70 -3.98 -4.32
CA VAL A 51 -8.90 -2.77 -3.49
C VAL A 51 -10.09 -2.98 -2.55
N GLU A 52 -9.94 -2.76 -1.26
CA GLU A 52 -11.00 -3.03 -0.28
C GLU A 52 -11.93 -1.83 -0.06
N ASP A 53 -13.12 -2.03 0.53
CA ASP A 53 -14.06 -0.93 0.80
C ASP A 53 -13.48 0.11 1.76
N GLN A 54 -12.68 -0.36 2.73
CA GLN A 54 -12.00 0.51 3.70
C GLN A 54 -10.96 1.45 3.07
N ALA A 55 -10.56 1.20 1.82
CA ALA A 55 -9.62 2.05 1.09
C ALA A 55 -10.24 3.39 0.65
N LEU A 56 -11.58 3.49 0.61
CA LEU A 56 -12.28 4.62 0.02
C LEU A 56 -11.79 5.99 0.52
N PRO A 57 -11.57 6.23 1.83
CA PRO A 57 -11.10 7.53 2.31
C PRO A 57 -9.71 7.91 1.75
N CYS A 58 -8.77 6.96 1.66
CA CYS A 58 -7.45 7.21 1.08
C CYS A 58 -7.55 7.46 -0.44
N LEU A 59 -8.43 6.74 -1.14
CA LEU A 59 -8.67 6.91 -2.57
C LEU A 59 -9.27 8.29 -2.88
N GLU A 60 -10.26 8.71 -2.09
CA GLU A 60 -10.88 10.05 -2.21
C GLU A 60 -9.89 11.16 -1.88
N GLN A 61 -9.10 11.01 -0.82
CA GLN A 61 -8.03 11.96 -0.48
C GLN A 61 -7.00 12.08 -1.62
N THR A 62 -6.62 10.95 -2.23
CA THR A 62 -5.67 10.92 -3.35
C THR A 62 -6.23 11.63 -4.58
N ALA A 63 -7.47 11.33 -4.95
CA ALA A 63 -8.14 11.99 -6.07
C ALA A 63 -8.29 13.51 -5.83
N GLN A 64 -8.65 13.89 -4.60
CA GLN A 64 -8.78 15.29 -4.21
C GLN A 64 -7.43 16.02 -4.24
N LYS A 65 -6.35 15.41 -3.73
CA LYS A 65 -4.99 15.99 -3.77
C LYS A 65 -4.50 16.21 -5.20
N LEU A 66 -4.76 15.27 -6.11
CA LEU A 66 -4.46 15.43 -7.54
C LEU A 66 -5.24 16.60 -8.17
N LYS A 67 -6.49 16.81 -7.76
CA LYS A 67 -7.34 17.91 -8.23
C LYS A 67 -6.86 19.27 -7.72
N ASP A 68 -6.57 19.37 -6.42
CA ASP A 68 -6.27 20.64 -5.75
C ASP A 68 -4.86 21.15 -6.02
N THR A 69 -3.93 20.26 -6.37
CA THR A 69 -2.54 20.62 -6.65
C THR A 69 -2.20 20.29 -8.10
N PRO A 70 -2.45 21.19 -9.06
CA PRO A 70 -1.91 21.06 -10.40
C PRO A 70 -0.39 20.99 -10.34
N GLY A 71 0.24 20.09 -11.11
CA GLY A 71 1.69 19.97 -11.16
C GLY A 71 2.34 18.98 -10.19
N ILE A 72 1.57 18.22 -9.41
CA ILE A 72 2.09 17.01 -8.72
C ILE A 72 1.76 15.74 -9.51
N LYS A 73 2.48 14.66 -9.24
CA LYS A 73 2.09 13.29 -9.56
C LYS A 73 1.85 12.50 -8.28
N VAL A 74 1.21 11.35 -8.41
CA VAL A 74 1.05 10.36 -7.34
C VAL A 74 1.80 9.09 -7.71
N VAL A 75 2.57 8.56 -6.75
CA VAL A 75 3.23 7.27 -6.85
C VAL A 75 2.53 6.29 -5.92
N LEU A 76 2.09 5.17 -6.48
CA LEU A 76 1.47 4.06 -5.76
C LEU A 76 2.51 2.97 -5.59
N VAL A 77 3.00 2.78 -4.38
CA VAL A 77 4.02 1.75 -4.08
C VAL A 77 3.31 0.52 -3.53
N GLY A 78 3.14 -0.49 -4.38
CA GLY A 78 2.62 -1.79 -4.00
C GLY A 78 3.65 -2.61 -3.23
N ILE A 79 3.19 -3.27 -2.16
CA ILE A 79 4.02 -4.06 -1.26
C ILE A 79 3.36 -5.41 -1.06
N ALA A 80 4.18 -6.47 -1.06
CA ALA A 80 3.77 -7.83 -0.73
C ALA A 80 4.44 -8.31 0.56
N HIS A 81 3.82 -9.28 1.21
CA HIS A 81 4.36 -9.94 2.39
C HIS A 81 4.55 -11.42 2.07
N PRO A 82 5.79 -11.93 1.98
CA PRO A 82 6.06 -13.29 1.53
C PRO A 82 5.40 -14.37 2.38
N LEU A 83 5.29 -14.19 3.70
CA LEU A 83 4.57 -15.15 4.53
C LEU A 83 3.04 -15.10 4.34
N TYR A 84 2.43 -13.92 4.37
CA TYR A 84 0.97 -13.79 4.42
C TYR A 84 0.30 -13.81 3.05
N ASP A 85 1.01 -13.42 1.99
CA ASP A 85 0.49 -13.49 0.62
C ASP A 85 0.72 -14.87 -0.02
N HIS A 86 1.62 -15.69 0.53
CA HIS A 86 1.89 -17.07 0.07
C HIS A 86 1.23 -18.15 0.95
N ALA A 87 0.76 -17.81 2.16
CA ALA A 87 0.15 -18.79 3.07
C ALA A 87 -1.25 -19.26 2.64
N GLU A 88 -1.87 -18.60 1.66
CA GLU A 88 -3.21 -18.91 1.16
C GLU A 88 -3.12 -20.05 0.13
N ALA A 89 -3.14 -21.30 0.60
CA ALA A 89 -2.85 -22.54 -0.16
C ALA A 89 -3.65 -22.78 -1.46
N GLU A 90 -4.61 -21.93 -1.81
CA GLU A 90 -5.47 -22.06 -2.99
C GLU A 90 -5.28 -20.96 -4.06
N HIS A 91 -4.46 -19.92 -3.79
CA HIS A 91 -4.21 -18.80 -4.71
C HIS A 91 -2.75 -18.34 -4.66
N GLY A 92 -2.20 -17.85 -5.76
CA GLY A 92 -0.84 -17.28 -5.78
C GLY A 92 0.30 -18.28 -5.93
N VAL A 93 0.04 -19.50 -6.41
CA VAL A 93 1.12 -20.41 -6.81
C VAL A 93 2.00 -19.75 -7.88
N GLU A 94 3.31 -19.86 -7.74
CA GLU A 94 4.22 -19.36 -8.76
C GLU A 94 4.05 -20.12 -10.07
N ARG A 95 3.99 -19.37 -11.17
CA ARG A 95 3.78 -19.89 -12.53
C ARG A 95 4.64 -19.12 -13.52
N MET A 96 4.90 -19.69 -14.70
CA MET A 96 5.73 -19.02 -15.72
C MET A 96 5.02 -17.90 -16.49
N ARG A 97 3.68 -17.85 -16.49
CA ARG A 97 2.90 -16.86 -17.23
C ARG A 97 1.74 -16.35 -16.40
N GLU A 98 1.43 -15.07 -16.57
CA GLU A 98 0.23 -14.46 -16.00
C GLU A 98 -1.05 -15.10 -16.54
N ASP A 99 -2.10 -15.11 -15.73
CA ASP A 99 -3.42 -15.49 -16.22
C ASP A 99 -4.00 -14.38 -17.12
N ALA A 100 -4.53 -14.75 -18.28
CA ALA A 100 -5.02 -13.79 -19.27
C ALA A 100 -6.23 -12.97 -18.77
N THR A 101 -6.94 -13.42 -17.73
CA THR A 101 -8.06 -12.68 -17.13
C THR A 101 -7.61 -11.68 -16.06
N GLY A 102 -6.38 -11.81 -15.55
CA GLY A 102 -5.85 -11.05 -14.41
C GLY A 102 -6.53 -11.35 -13.07
N LEU A 103 -7.40 -12.37 -13.02
CA LEU A 103 -8.14 -12.74 -11.81
C LEU A 103 -7.34 -13.69 -10.91
N ASP A 104 -6.45 -14.50 -11.49
CA ASP A 104 -5.53 -15.37 -10.77
C ASP A 104 -4.13 -14.76 -10.70
N VAL A 105 -3.87 -14.05 -9.60
CA VAL A 105 -2.64 -13.27 -9.40
C VAL A 105 -1.53 -14.17 -8.87
N ARG A 106 -0.40 -14.22 -9.57
CA ARG A 106 0.82 -14.90 -9.11
C ARG A 106 1.41 -14.19 -7.90
N PHE A 107 2.01 -14.93 -6.98
CA PHE A 107 2.60 -14.36 -5.77
C PHE A 107 3.61 -13.23 -6.06
N SER A 108 4.54 -13.46 -7.00
CA SER A 108 5.52 -12.47 -7.48
C SER A 108 4.89 -11.19 -8.01
N ASP A 109 3.65 -11.24 -8.48
CA ASP A 109 2.94 -10.11 -9.10
C ASP A 109 1.95 -9.44 -8.13
N VAL A 110 1.72 -9.97 -6.92
CA VAL A 110 0.72 -9.45 -5.96
C VAL A 110 0.94 -7.97 -5.65
N ALA A 111 2.19 -7.55 -5.40
CA ALA A 111 2.50 -6.16 -5.12
C ALA A 111 2.12 -5.25 -6.31
N ALA A 112 2.45 -5.69 -7.53
CA ALA A 112 2.18 -4.95 -8.75
C ALA A 112 0.67 -4.84 -9.02
N TYR A 113 -0.08 -5.94 -8.87
CA TYR A 113 -1.53 -5.94 -9.00
C TYR A 113 -2.22 -5.03 -7.99
N ARG A 114 -1.74 -4.95 -6.74
CA ARG A 114 -2.28 -3.99 -5.76
C ARG A 114 -2.16 -2.55 -6.24
N ALA A 115 -1.00 -2.16 -6.78
CA ALA A 115 -0.76 -0.82 -7.30
C ALA A 115 -1.63 -0.52 -8.53
N VAL A 116 -1.69 -1.47 -9.49
CA VAL A 116 -2.48 -1.36 -10.72
C VAL A 116 -3.98 -1.30 -10.42
N ASN A 117 -4.50 -2.14 -9.52
CA ASN A 117 -5.91 -2.12 -9.11
C ASN A 117 -6.28 -0.82 -8.39
N THR A 118 -5.36 -0.28 -7.58
CA THR A 118 -5.53 1.03 -6.93
C THR A 118 -5.61 2.16 -7.96
N LYS A 119 -4.70 2.19 -8.95
CA LYS A 119 -4.76 3.15 -10.08
C LYS A 119 -6.05 3.01 -10.87
N ALA A 120 -6.45 1.80 -11.20
CA ALA A 120 -7.68 1.54 -11.95
C ALA A 120 -8.91 2.10 -11.21
N TYR A 121 -8.99 1.92 -9.88
CA TYR A 121 -10.07 2.51 -9.10
C TYR A 121 -10.08 4.05 -9.15
N LEU A 122 -8.92 4.68 -8.92
CA LEU A 122 -8.77 6.14 -8.96
C LEU A 122 -9.22 6.72 -10.31
N THR A 123 -8.82 6.09 -11.41
CA THR A 123 -9.11 6.57 -12.76
C THR A 123 -10.56 6.28 -13.18
N GLN A 124 -11.03 5.05 -12.98
CA GLN A 124 -12.35 4.60 -13.43
C GLN A 124 -13.48 5.25 -12.62
N TRP A 125 -13.36 5.23 -11.29
CA TRP A 125 -14.46 5.60 -10.40
C TRP A 125 -14.33 7.01 -9.83
N LEU A 126 -13.10 7.46 -9.57
CA LEU A 126 -12.84 8.79 -9.02
C LEU A 126 -12.36 9.82 -10.06
N LYS A 127 -12.27 9.40 -11.34
CA LYS A 127 -11.95 10.26 -12.49
C LYS A 127 -10.63 11.02 -12.34
N ALA A 128 -9.68 10.45 -11.59
CA ALA A 128 -8.33 10.98 -11.51
C ALA A 128 -7.61 10.82 -12.86
N ASP A 129 -6.76 11.79 -13.20
CA ASP A 129 -5.96 11.74 -14.42
C ASP A 129 -4.91 10.61 -14.34
N ALA A 130 -5.09 9.60 -15.18
CA ALA A 130 -4.24 8.42 -15.24
C ALA A 130 -2.78 8.74 -15.55
N THR A 131 -2.51 9.82 -16.29
CA THR A 131 -1.15 10.23 -16.66
C THR A 131 -0.34 10.78 -15.49
N ARG A 132 -1.02 11.10 -14.39
CA ARG A 132 -0.43 11.63 -13.14
C ARG A 132 -0.32 10.56 -12.05
N ILE A 133 -0.66 9.30 -12.33
CA ILE A 133 -0.60 8.20 -11.37
C ILE A 133 0.38 7.13 -11.86
N ILE A 134 1.36 6.83 -11.03
CA ILE A 134 2.53 6.00 -11.32
C ILE A 134 2.48 4.79 -10.37
N PRO A 135 2.14 3.59 -10.86
CA PRO A 135 2.25 2.38 -10.06
C PRO A 135 3.68 1.84 -10.10
N THR A 136 4.17 1.50 -8.92
CA THR A 136 5.48 0.89 -8.71
C THR A 136 5.37 -0.15 -7.59
N THR A 137 6.42 -0.95 -7.39
CA THR A 137 6.53 -1.91 -6.29
C THR A 137 7.76 -1.65 -5.45
N ASP A 138 7.72 -2.06 -4.19
CA ASP A 138 8.90 -2.17 -3.32
C ASP A 138 9.05 -3.64 -2.90
N GLU A 139 10.08 -4.29 -3.45
CA GLU A 139 10.38 -5.72 -3.23
C GLU A 139 11.03 -5.98 -1.87
N TYR A 140 11.54 -4.95 -1.19
CA TYR A 140 12.23 -5.07 0.09
C TYR A 140 11.32 -4.74 1.28
N ALA A 141 10.28 -3.95 1.05
CA ALA A 141 9.26 -3.69 2.06
C ALA A 141 8.40 -4.93 2.30
N LEU A 142 8.05 -5.17 3.57
CA LEU A 142 7.15 -6.25 3.96
C LEU A 142 5.80 -5.66 4.38
N GLY A 143 4.71 -6.14 3.76
CA GLY A 143 3.34 -5.71 4.09
C GLY A 143 2.31 -6.07 3.02
N ARG A 144 1.03 -5.88 3.33
CA ARG A 144 -0.09 -6.11 2.40
C ARG A 144 -0.80 -4.81 2.07
N ARG A 145 -0.09 -3.91 1.40
CA ARG A 145 -0.54 -2.52 1.25
C ARG A 145 -0.04 -1.84 -0.02
N VAL A 146 -0.69 -0.74 -0.36
CA VAL A 146 -0.18 0.29 -1.27
C VAL A 146 0.10 1.55 -0.46
N ILE A 147 1.31 2.09 -0.57
CA ILE A 147 1.63 3.41 0.00
C ILE A 147 1.47 4.46 -1.09
N VAL A 148 0.73 5.53 -0.79
CA VAL A 148 0.51 6.64 -1.71
C VAL A 148 1.46 7.78 -1.36
N TYR A 149 2.31 8.15 -2.32
CA TYR A 149 3.17 9.33 -2.23
C TYR A 149 2.75 10.38 -3.24
N THR A 150 2.86 11.66 -2.87
CA THR A 150 2.88 12.76 -3.84
C THR A 150 4.30 13.19 -4.12
N VAL A 151 4.55 13.58 -5.36
CA VAL A 151 5.87 13.95 -5.88
C VAL A 151 5.74 15.15 -6.82
N PRO A 152 6.82 15.92 -7.06
CA PRO A 152 6.85 16.96 -8.07
C PRO A 152 6.48 16.43 -9.47
N GLY A 153 5.83 17.24 -10.29
CA GLY A 153 5.34 16.82 -11.61
C GLY A 153 6.45 16.56 -12.63
N ASP A 154 7.62 17.15 -12.44
CA ASP A 154 8.84 16.94 -13.22
C ASP A 154 9.69 15.76 -12.72
N ALA A 155 9.27 15.06 -11.66
CA ALA A 155 10.00 13.93 -11.13
C ALA A 155 10.17 12.80 -12.17
N ASP A 156 11.42 12.34 -12.32
CA ASP A 156 11.82 11.17 -13.08
C ASP A 156 11.87 9.93 -12.19
N PHE A 157 11.11 8.89 -12.56
CA PHE A 157 10.98 7.65 -11.79
C PHE A 157 11.92 6.54 -12.26
N ASN A 158 12.78 6.82 -13.24
CA ASN A 158 13.88 5.93 -13.61
C ASN A 158 15.02 5.99 -12.60
N HIS A 159 14.75 5.73 -11.30
CA HIS A 159 15.69 5.45 -10.19
C HIS A 159 15.74 6.43 -9.00
N ASN A 160 14.97 7.54 -8.92
CA ASN A 160 15.40 8.64 -8.03
C ASN A 160 14.61 9.01 -6.77
N TYR A 161 13.45 8.43 -6.43
CA TYR A 161 12.69 8.95 -5.28
C TYR A 161 12.35 7.95 -4.17
N THR A 162 12.16 6.67 -4.49
CA THR A 162 11.64 5.69 -3.52
C THR A 162 12.30 4.30 -3.58
N LYS A 163 13.34 4.09 -4.39
CA LYS A 163 13.93 2.75 -4.64
C LYS A 163 12.86 1.71 -5.05
N THR A 164 11.92 2.12 -5.89
CA THR A 164 10.82 1.27 -6.34
C THR A 164 11.03 0.78 -7.77
N THR A 165 10.45 -0.37 -8.09
CA THR A 165 10.45 -0.96 -9.43
C THR A 165 9.19 -0.52 -10.19
N PRO A 166 9.29 0.02 -11.42
CA PRO A 166 8.12 0.36 -12.22
C PRO A 166 7.25 -0.86 -12.55
N THR A 167 5.93 -0.69 -12.59
CA THR A 167 4.99 -1.75 -13.00
C THR A 167 4.62 -1.66 -14.48
N ASN A 168 4.61 -2.80 -15.19
CA ASN A 168 4.20 -2.86 -16.59
C ASN A 168 2.67 -2.84 -16.75
N GLU A 169 2.18 -1.88 -17.54
CA GLU A 169 0.76 -1.66 -17.82
C GLU A 169 0.51 -1.53 -19.34
N LEU A 170 -0.71 -1.89 -19.80
CA LEU A 170 -1.13 -1.82 -21.22
C LEU A 170 -0.92 -0.46 -21.86
N LYS A 171 -1.05 0.60 -21.06
CA LYS A 171 -0.75 1.97 -21.47
C LYS A 171 0.38 2.47 -20.60
N CYS A 172 1.60 2.27 -21.07
CA CYS A 172 2.81 2.83 -20.49
C CYS A 172 2.62 4.34 -20.20
N THR A 173 2.49 4.70 -18.93
CA THR A 173 2.44 6.09 -18.47
C THR A 173 3.80 6.63 -18.03
N ILE A 174 4.83 5.77 -17.99
CA ILE A 174 6.19 6.09 -17.50
C ILE A 174 7.18 5.73 -18.61
N LYS A 175 8.01 6.68 -19.05
CA LYS A 175 9.06 6.43 -20.05
C LYS A 175 10.41 6.16 -19.35
N PRO A 176 11.28 5.28 -19.91
CA PRO A 176 11.04 4.45 -21.09
C PRO A 176 10.04 3.35 -20.76
N CYS A 177 9.24 2.98 -21.77
CA CYS A 177 8.25 1.93 -21.57
C CYS A 177 8.93 0.58 -21.29
N PRO A 178 8.34 -0.25 -20.43
CA PRO A 178 8.77 -1.63 -20.24
C PRO A 178 8.90 -2.36 -21.59
N ILE A 179 9.83 -3.31 -21.66
CA ILE A 179 10.11 -4.09 -22.86
C ILE A 179 8.86 -4.85 -23.31
N ALA A 180 8.58 -4.86 -24.62
CA ALA A 180 7.36 -5.47 -25.19
C ALA A 180 7.20 -6.99 -24.93
N THR A 181 8.25 -7.63 -24.41
CA THR A 181 8.29 -9.05 -24.05
C THR A 181 7.86 -9.33 -22.61
N GLU A 182 7.72 -8.30 -21.77
CA GLU A 182 7.19 -8.46 -20.41
C GLU A 182 5.67 -8.58 -20.45
N ASP A 183 5.15 -9.47 -19.60
CA ASP A 183 3.71 -9.62 -19.40
C ASP A 183 3.10 -8.29 -18.93
N VAL A 184 1.95 -7.96 -19.49
CA VAL A 184 1.26 -6.70 -19.21
C VAL A 184 0.15 -6.93 -18.22
N LEU A 185 0.19 -6.25 -17.08
CA LEU A 185 -0.82 -6.45 -16.04
C LEU A 185 -2.15 -5.80 -16.42
N THR A 186 -3.23 -6.58 -16.24
CA THR A 186 -4.60 -6.13 -16.46
C THR A 186 -5.32 -5.95 -15.12
N PRO A 187 -5.83 -4.75 -14.80
CA PRO A 187 -6.53 -4.54 -13.54
C PRO A 187 -7.74 -5.48 -13.35
N GLN A 188 -7.93 -5.93 -12.13
CA GLN A 188 -9.08 -6.75 -11.76
C GLN A 188 -10.38 -5.93 -11.78
N PRO A 189 -11.48 -6.47 -12.36
CA PRO A 189 -12.76 -5.79 -12.38
C PRO A 189 -13.29 -5.62 -10.95
N ARG A 190 -13.74 -4.39 -10.64
CA ARG A 190 -14.36 -4.04 -9.36
C ARG A 190 -15.45 -2.98 -9.56
N GLY A 191 -16.61 -3.20 -8.92
CA GLY A 191 -17.68 -2.20 -8.84
C GLY A 191 -17.32 -1.02 -7.95
N LYS A 192 -18.00 0.12 -8.13
CA LYS A 192 -17.80 1.31 -7.30
C LYS A 192 -18.07 0.99 -5.83
N ILE A 193 -17.17 1.39 -4.93
CA ILE A 193 -17.42 1.34 -3.47
C ILE A 193 -18.53 2.33 -3.15
N VAL A 194 -19.54 1.87 -2.43
CA VAL A 194 -20.64 2.70 -1.93
C VAL A 194 -20.38 2.97 -0.45
N VAL A 195 -20.48 4.23 -0.04
CA VAL A 195 -20.42 4.58 1.38
C VAL A 195 -21.61 3.90 2.07
N ALA A 196 -21.33 3.03 3.04
CA ALA A 196 -22.38 2.39 3.82
C ALA A 196 -23.20 3.48 4.52
N SER A 197 -24.48 3.63 4.15
CA SER A 197 -25.41 4.48 4.89
C SER A 197 -25.60 3.88 6.28
N SER A 198 -25.23 4.62 7.32
CA SER A 198 -25.53 4.24 8.71
C SER A 198 -27.02 3.90 8.84
N PRO A 199 -27.41 2.79 9.50
CA PRO A 199 -28.81 2.53 9.74
C PRO A 199 -29.35 3.62 10.66
N THR A 200 -30.28 4.42 10.16
CA THR A 200 -31.07 5.36 10.97
C THR A 200 -31.79 4.53 12.04
N LYS A 201 -31.32 4.61 13.28
CA LYS A 201 -32.10 4.14 14.43
C LYS A 201 -33.35 5.01 14.52
N ALA A 202 -34.49 4.46 14.12
CA ALA A 202 -35.78 4.99 14.52
C ALA A 202 -35.89 4.84 16.05
N HIS A 203 -36.03 5.96 16.75
CA HIS A 203 -36.44 6.04 18.15
C HIS A 203 -37.82 6.66 18.20
#